data_AF-A0A2V7AG96-F1
#
_entry.id   AF-A0A2V7AG96-F1
#
_cell.length_a   1.000
_cell.length_b   1.000
_cell.length_c   1.000
_cell.angle_alpha   90.00
_cell.angle_beta   90.00
_cell.angle_gamma   90.00
#
_symmetry.space_group_name_H-M   'P 1'
#
loop_
_entity.id
_entity.type
_entity.pdbx_description
1 polymer ?
#
loop_
_entity_poly.entity_id
_entity_poly.type
_entity_poly.pdbx_seq_one_letter_code
_entity_poly.pdbx_strand_id
1 'polypeptide(L)'
;VLNGSAKGTTYSHEAVLMVAGGPAPSPFSRSFDPVRLPRIQAVERELAYWIDYFDKNPGERFVSDGDPTAVTVPAARRDRLRTELKPTLRVVER
;
A
#
# COMPACT_ATOMS: atom_id res chain seq x y z
N VAL A 1 -9.90 -3.35 -10.96
CA VAL A 1 -8.57 -2.95 -11.46
C VAL A 1 -8.22 -3.68 -12.74
N LEU A 2 -8.55 -4.97 -12.89
CA LEU A 2 -8.64 -5.62 -14.21
C LEU A 2 -9.81 -6.59 -14.18
N ASN A 3 -10.58 -6.67 -15.25
CA ASN A 3 -11.69 -7.62 -15.39
C ASN A 3 -11.35 -8.63 -16.48
N GLY A 4 -11.79 -9.87 -16.31
CA GLY A 4 -11.57 -10.91 -17.31
C GLY A 4 -12.57 -12.06 -17.20
N SER A 5 -12.48 -12.98 -18.16
CA SER A 5 -13.27 -14.20 -18.18
C SER A 5 -12.44 -15.36 -18.71
N ALA A 6 -12.56 -16.54 -18.10
CA ALA A 6 -11.91 -17.76 -18.58
C ALA A 6 -12.80 -18.97 -18.30
N LYS A 7 -12.99 -19.84 -19.30
CA LYS A 7 -13.79 -21.07 -19.20
C LYS A 7 -15.20 -20.86 -18.61
N GLY A 8 -15.86 -19.75 -18.95
CA GLY A 8 -17.18 -19.40 -18.43
C GLY A 8 -17.21 -18.70 -17.06
N THR A 9 -16.06 -18.55 -16.39
CA THR A 9 -15.96 -17.83 -15.11
C THR A 9 -15.48 -16.40 -15.32
N THR A 10 -16.25 -15.42 -14.85
CA THR A 10 -15.85 -14.01 -14.80
C THR A 10 -15.11 -13.70 -13.50
N TYR A 11 -14.08 -12.86 -13.57
CA TYR A 11 -13.33 -12.43 -12.40
C TYR A 11 -12.97 -10.94 -12.48
N SER A 12 -12.83 -10.34 -11.30
CA SER A 12 -12.31 -8.98 -11.12
C SER A 12 -11.11 -9.05 -10.20
N HIS A 13 -9.96 -8.56 -10.68
CA HIS A 13 -8.79 -8.34 -9.86
C HIS A 13 -8.92 -7.00 -9.15
N GLU A 14 -8.88 -7.05 -7.82
CA GLU A 14 -8.72 -5.88 -6.96
C GLU A 14 -7.25 -5.42 -6.91
N ALA A 15 -6.32 -6.37 -7.02
CA ALA A 15 -4.89 -6.15 -7.06
C ALA A 15 -4.15 -7.25 -7.85
N VAL A 16 -2.99 -6.92 -8.41
CA VAL A 16 -2.05 -7.86 -9.03
C VAL A 16 -0.69 -7.70 -8.36
N LEU A 17 -0.19 -8.81 -7.82
CA LEU A 17 1.05 -8.86 -7.04
C LEU A 17 2.23 -9.25 -7.94
N MET A 18 3.32 -8.49 -7.84
CA MET A 18 4.59 -8.85 -8.45
C MET A 18 5.26 -10.00 -7.69
N VAL A 19 6.21 -10.68 -8.35
CA VAL A 19 6.94 -11.81 -7.76
C VAL A 19 7.81 -11.38 -6.56
N ALA A 20 8.32 -10.15 -6.60
CA ALA A 20 9.19 -9.53 -5.60
C ALA A 20 9.10 -8.00 -5.71
N GLY A 21 9.86 -7.27 -4.89
CA GLY A 21 10.00 -5.82 -5.00
C GLY A 21 9.96 -5.06 -3.68
N GLY A 22 9.80 -5.76 -2.56
CA GLY A 22 9.82 -5.14 -1.23
C GLY A 22 8.44 -4.63 -0.79
N PRO A 23 8.39 -3.65 0.13
CA PRO A 23 7.14 -3.17 0.71
C PRO A 23 6.27 -2.45 -0.34
N ALA A 24 4.97 -2.71 -0.30
CA ALA A 24 4.01 -2.03 -1.14
C ALA A 24 3.77 -0.58 -0.68
N PRO A 25 3.64 0.39 -1.59
CA PRO A 25 3.12 1.71 -1.25
C PRO A 25 1.72 1.60 -0.64
N SER A 26 1.38 2.53 0.27
CA SER A 26 0.01 2.66 0.80
C SER A 26 -1.01 2.86 -0.34
N PRO A 27 -2.24 2.30 -0.26
CA PRO A 27 -3.32 2.56 -1.24
C PRO A 27 -3.66 4.04 -1.45
N PHE A 28 -3.32 4.89 -0.49
CA PHE A 28 -3.53 6.33 -0.52
C PHE A 28 -2.33 7.11 -1.07
N SER A 29 -1.22 6.45 -1.41
CA SER A 29 -0.03 7.05 -2.01
C SER A 29 -0.19 7.24 -3.52
N ARG A 30 0.32 8.34 -4.08
CA ARG A 30 0.37 8.60 -5.53
C ARG A 30 1.14 7.54 -6.31
N SER A 31 2.06 6.85 -5.65
CA SER A 31 2.85 5.76 -6.24
C SER A 31 2.15 4.41 -6.20
N PHE A 32 0.92 4.33 -5.67
CA PHE A 32 0.18 3.08 -5.62
C PHE A 32 -0.31 2.65 -7.01
N ASP A 33 0.25 1.56 -7.52
CA ASP A 33 -0.19 0.91 -8.75
C ASP A 33 -0.81 -0.46 -8.41
N PRO A 34 -2.15 -0.60 -8.47
CA PRO A 34 -2.81 -1.84 -8.11
C PRO A 34 -2.59 -2.98 -9.11
N VAL A 35 -2.04 -2.73 -10.31
CA VAL A 35 -1.66 -3.78 -11.26
C VAL A 35 -0.18 -4.17 -11.20
N ARG A 36 0.62 -3.46 -10.39
CA ARG A 36 2.06 -3.72 -10.20
C ARG A 36 2.46 -3.57 -8.73
N LEU A 37 1.75 -4.24 -7.83
CA LEU A 37 2.06 -4.15 -6.40
C LEU A 37 3.27 -5.02 -6.06
N PRO A 38 4.38 -4.44 -5.53
CA PRO A 38 5.47 -5.24 -5.01
C PRO A 38 5.02 -5.95 -3.74
N ARG A 39 5.71 -7.03 -3.39
CA ARG A 39 5.53 -7.69 -2.10
C ARG A 39 6.88 -8.09 -1.51
N ILE A 40 6.93 -8.09 -0.18
CA ILE A 40 7.98 -8.76 0.58
C ILE A 40 7.72 -10.26 0.45
N GLN A 41 8.75 -11.03 0.10
CA GLN A 41 8.61 -12.47 0.09
C GLN A 41 8.61 -12.97 1.54
N ALA A 42 7.68 -13.88 1.87
CA ALA A 42 7.58 -14.47 3.20
C ALA A 42 8.64 -15.56 3.42
N VAL A 43 9.92 -15.18 3.26
CA VAL A 43 11.08 -16.02 3.53
C VAL A 43 11.92 -15.35 4.61
N GLU A 44 12.58 -16.15 5.45
CA GLU A 44 13.27 -15.69 6.66
C GLU A 44 14.18 -14.48 6.41
N ARG A 45 15.06 -14.57 5.39
CA ARG A 45 16.00 -13.50 5.05
C ARG A 45 15.30 -12.17 4.73
N GLU A 46 14.26 -12.20 3.90
CA GLU A 46 13.56 -10.99 3.47
C GLU A 46 12.77 -10.37 4.63
N LEU A 47 12.09 -11.21 5.41
CA LEU A 47 11.35 -10.75 6.59
C LEU A 47 12.30 -10.11 7.61
N ALA A 48 13.41 -10.77 7.94
CA ALA A 48 14.41 -10.22 8.87
C ALA A 48 14.98 -8.88 8.38
N TYR A 49 15.32 -8.78 7.09
CA TYR A 49 15.83 -7.54 6.51
C TYR A 49 14.82 -6.39 6.60
N TRP A 50 13.58 -6.61 6.16
CA TRP A 50 12.59 -5.52 6.11
C TRP A 50 12.11 -5.11 7.50
N ILE A 51 12.01 -6.04 8.46
CA ILE A 51 11.69 -5.70 9.86
C ILE A 51 12.78 -4.80 10.45
N ASP A 52 14.06 -5.22 10.36
CA ASP A 52 15.20 -4.43 10.85
C ASP A 52 15.31 -3.07 10.14
N TYR A 53 15.10 -3.04 8.82
CA TYR A 53 15.06 -1.79 8.05
C TYR A 53 14.00 -0.82 8.61
N PHE A 54 12.78 -1.30 8.85
CA PHE A 54 11.68 -0.47 9.33
C PHE A 54 11.81 -0.05 10.79
N ASP A 55 12.49 -0.83 11.63
CA ASP A 55 12.85 -0.42 12.98
C ASP A 55 13.90 0.70 12.98
N LYS A 56 14.88 0.63 12.07
CA LYS A 56 15.87 1.70 11.87
C LYS A 56 15.32 2.94 11.14
N ASN A 57 14.25 2.77 10.36
CA ASN A 57 13.62 3.82 9.56
C ASN A 57 12.13 4.00 9.92
N PRO A 58 11.80 4.42 11.14
CA PRO A 58 10.41 4.49 11.60
C PRO A 58 9.54 5.48 10.80
N GLY A 59 10.14 6.44 10.09
CA GLY A 59 9.42 7.37 9.20
C GLY A 59 9.01 6.77 7.85
N GLU A 60 9.52 5.59 7.49
CA GLU A 60 9.16 4.88 6.26
C GLU A 60 8.10 3.79 6.48
N ARG A 61 7.69 3.56 7.74
CA ARG A 61 6.56 2.69 8.08
C ARG A 61 5.40 3.49 8.66
N PHE A 62 4.21 2.93 8.53
CA PHE A 62 3.01 3.42 9.17
C PHE A 62 2.38 2.31 9.99
N VAL A 63 1.98 2.62 11.22
CA VAL A 63 1.15 1.76 12.06
C VAL A 63 -0.26 2.33 11.98
N SER A 64 -1.22 1.52 11.56
CA SER A 64 -2.63 1.92 11.50
C SER A 64 -3.16 2.20 12.91
N ASP A 65 -3.93 3.27 13.05
CA ASP A 65 -4.71 3.55 14.27
C ASP A 65 -6.02 2.76 14.35
N GLY A 66 -6.39 2.08 13.26
CA GLY A 66 -7.59 1.25 13.17
C GLY A 66 -8.86 1.99 12.77
N ASP A 67 -8.82 3.31 12.53
CA ASP A 67 -9.98 4.08 12.05
C ASP A 67 -10.09 3.98 10.52
N PRO A 68 -11.08 3.24 9.97
CA PRO A 68 -11.21 3.06 8.52
C PRO A 68 -11.65 4.36 7.81
N THR A 69 -12.04 5.39 8.57
CA THR A 69 -12.47 6.69 8.04
C THR A 69 -11.34 7.73 8.03
N ALA A 70 -10.15 7.39 8.53
CA ALA A 70 -9.02 8.29 8.59
C ALA A 70 -7.87 7.88 7.66
N VAL A 71 -7.21 8.88 7.06
CA VAL A 71 -5.93 8.71 6.37
C VAL A 71 -4.95 9.69 6.96
N THR A 72 -3.96 9.17 7.68
CA THR A 72 -2.91 9.98 8.30
C THR A 72 -1.70 10.10 7.38
N VAL A 73 -1.27 11.33 7.11
CA VAL A 73 -0.09 11.65 6.30
C VAL A 73 0.83 12.60 7.06
N PRO A 74 2.16 12.39 7.09
CA PRO A 74 3.06 13.40 7.63
C PRO A 74 2.94 14.69 6.82
N ALA A 75 2.85 15.84 7.48
CA ALA A 75 2.64 17.13 6.80
C ALA A 75 3.68 17.38 5.70
N ALA A 76 4.95 17.04 5.98
CA ALA A 76 6.07 17.15 5.04
C ALA A 76 5.99 16.20 3.81
N ARG A 77 5.05 15.25 3.78
CA ARG A 77 4.85 14.28 2.69
C ARG A 77 3.45 14.38 2.06
N ARG A 78 2.73 15.48 2.30
CA ARG A 78 1.38 15.69 1.77
C ARG A 78 1.31 15.61 0.25
N ASP A 79 2.39 15.99 -0.43
CA ASP A 79 2.57 15.90 -1.89
C ASP A 79 2.53 14.46 -2.44
N ARG A 80 2.76 13.45 -1.58
CA ARG A 80 2.70 12.02 -1.91
C ARG A 80 1.31 11.41 -1.78
N LEU A 81 0.34 12.12 -1.20
CA LEU A 81 -1.05 11.67 -1.07
C LEU A 81 -1.77 11.73 -2.42
N ARG A 82 -2.58 10.72 -2.76
CA ARG A 82 -3.38 10.74 -3.99
C ARG A 82 -4.37 11.90 -3.99
N THR A 83 -4.58 12.49 -5.16
CA THR A 83 -5.53 13.60 -5.33
C THR A 83 -6.98 13.15 -5.11
N GLU A 84 -7.32 11.95 -5.55
CA GLU A 84 -8.67 11.40 -5.46
C GLU A 84 -8.76 10.41 -4.31
N LEU A 85 -9.32 10.88 -3.19
CA LEU A 85 -9.70 10.05 -2.05
C LEU A 85 -11.22 9.94 -1.98
N LYS A 86 -11.71 8.84 -1.38
CA LYS A 86 -13.15 8.71 -1.12
C LYS A 86 -13.62 9.89 -0.25
N PRO A 87 -14.74 10.55 -0.55
CA PRO A 87 -15.23 11.70 0.22
C PRO A 87 -15.49 11.42 1.70
N THR A 88 -15.69 10.15 2.05
CA THR A 88 -15.90 9.69 3.43
C THR A 88 -14.60 9.65 4.25
N LEU A 89 -13.44 9.85 3.64
CA LEU A 89 -12.14 9.79 4.31
C LEU A 89 -11.75 11.17 4.83
N ARG A 90 -11.45 11.24 6.12
CA ARG A 90 -10.83 12.40 6.77
C ARG A 90 -9.31 12.31 6.62
N VAL A 91 -8.71 13.32 5.99
CA VAL A 91 -7.24 13.43 5.92
C VAL A 91 -6.73 14.10 7.18
N VAL A 92 -5.82 13.44 7.88
CA VAL A 92 -5.16 13.93 9.10
C VAL A 92 -3.69 14.20 8.79
N GLU A 93 -3.24 15.43 9.00
CA GLU A 93 -1.83 15.77 8.92
C GLU A 93 -1.19 15.68 10.30
N ARG A 94 -0.02 15.04 10.38
CA ARG A 94 0.79 14.95 11.62
C ARG A 94 2.20 15.47 11.42
#